data_AF-S2ZQ00-F1
#
_entry.id   AF-S2ZQ00-F1
#
_cell.length_a   1.000
_cell.length_b   1.000
_cell.length_c   1.000
_cell.angle_alpha   90.00
_cell.angle_beta   90.00
_cell.angle_gamma   90.00
#
_symmetry.space_group_name_H-M   'P 1'
#
loop_
_entity.id
_entity.type
_entity.pdbx_description
1 polymer ?
#
loop_
_entity_poly.entity_id
_entity_poly.type
_entity_poly.pdbx_seq_one_letter_code
_entity_poly.pdbx_strand_id
1 'polypeptide(L)'
;MMIRTMSIDDYDAVYDLWMSCKNMGFNNLDDSREGIERFLLRNPTTVFVAEETGVLKGVVLAGHDGRRGYIYHMAVAEACRR
;
A
#
# COMPACT_ATOMS: atom_id res chain seq x y z
N MET A 1 14.05 -5.22 -9.17
CA MET A 1 13.09 -4.38 -8.41
C MET A 1 12.70 -3.12 -9.16
N MET A 2 11.40 -2.83 -9.29
CA MET A 2 10.79 -1.63 -9.88
C MET A 2 9.85 -0.98 -8.86
N ILE A 3 9.86 0.36 -8.76
CA ILE A 3 8.90 1.11 -7.94
C ILE A 3 7.94 1.82 -8.88
N ARG A 4 6.63 1.66 -8.66
CA ARG A 4 5.58 2.31 -9.46
C ARG A 4 4.42 2.75 -8.58
N THR A 5 3.58 3.64 -9.11
CA THR A 5 2.32 3.99 -8.46
C THR A 5 1.44 2.74 -8.34
N MET A 6 0.74 2.63 -7.22
CA MET A 6 -0.23 1.58 -6.99
C MET A 6 -1.48 1.82 -7.85
N SER A 7 -2.04 0.75 -8.40
CA SER A 7 -3.37 0.72 -9.01
C SER A 7 -4.33 -0.09 -8.14
N ILE A 8 -5.63 0.03 -8.37
CA ILE A 8 -6.62 -0.78 -7.64
C ILE A 8 -6.51 -2.29 -7.95
N ASP A 9 -5.89 -2.65 -9.08
CA ASP A 9 -5.64 -4.04 -9.44
C ASP A 9 -4.57 -4.69 -8.54
N ASP A 10 -3.73 -3.89 -7.88
CA ASP A 10 -2.73 -4.36 -6.94
C ASP A 10 -3.30 -4.68 -5.54
N TYR A 11 -4.57 -4.35 -5.28
CA TYR A 11 -5.15 -4.41 -3.94
C TYR A 11 -5.00 -5.79 -3.28
N ASP A 12 -5.31 -6.88 -3.97
CA ASP A 12 -5.27 -8.21 -3.37
C ASP A 12 -3.83 -8.57 -2.95
N ALA A 13 -2.84 -8.29 -3.80
CA ALA A 13 -1.44 -8.54 -3.50
C ALA A 13 -0.90 -7.64 -2.37
N VAL A 14 -1.36 -6.39 -2.29
CA VAL A 14 -1.03 -5.47 -1.20
C VAL A 14 -1.66 -5.93 0.11
N TYR A 15 -2.92 -6.36 0.09
CA TYR A 15 -3.64 -6.85 1.25
C TYR A 15 -3.00 -8.13 1.80
N ASP A 16 -2.62 -9.06 0.93
CA ASP A 16 -1.88 -10.27 1.32
C ASP A 16 -0.52 -9.92 1.97
N LEU A 17 0.19 -8.94 1.40
CA LEU A 17 1.45 -8.46 1.97
C LEU A 17 1.23 -7.86 3.37
N TRP A 18 0.18 -7.06 3.56
CA TRP A 18 -0.20 -6.52 4.86
C TRP A 18 -0.53 -7.60 5.87
N MET A 19 -1.34 -8.59 5.48
CA MET A 19 -1.71 -9.73 6.33
C MET A 19 -0.51 -10.58 6.72
N SER A 20 0.54 -10.64 5.90
CA SER A 20 1.80 -11.31 6.22
C SER A 20 2.65 -10.57 7.27
N CYS A 21 2.38 -9.29 7.53
CA CYS A 21 3.12 -8.48 8.48
C CYS A 21 2.54 -8.60 9.89
N LYS A 22 3.41 -8.87 10.89
CA LYS A 22 3.00 -8.90 12.29
C LYS A 22 2.59 -7.50 12.75
N ASN A 23 1.54 -7.44 13.59
CA ASN A 23 1.04 -6.22 14.25
C ASN A 23 0.48 -5.14 13.31
N MET A 24 -0.04 -5.53 12.14
CA MET A 24 -0.78 -4.60 11.28
C MET A 24 -2.21 -4.45 11.79
N GLY A 25 -2.63 -3.22 12.07
CA GLY A 25 -4.01 -2.90 12.46
C GLY A 25 -4.83 -2.60 11.21
N PHE A 26 -6.02 -3.19 11.12
CA PHE A 26 -6.91 -3.02 9.99
C PHE A 26 -8.23 -2.39 10.41
N ASN A 27 -8.77 -1.54 9.54
CA ASN A 27 -10.11 -1.02 9.60
C ASN A 27 -10.93 -1.60 8.44
N ASN A 28 -12.06 -2.25 8.75
CA ASN A 28 -12.93 -2.89 7.77
C ASN A 28 -13.48 -1.94 6.69
N LEU A 29 -13.50 -0.62 6.93
CA LEU A 29 -14.02 0.37 6.00
C LEU A 29 -12.91 1.02 5.18
N ASP A 30 -11.85 1.50 5.83
CA ASP A 30 -10.78 2.24 5.14
C ASP A 30 -9.82 1.30 4.39
N ASP A 31 -9.59 0.09 4.91
CA ASP A 31 -8.69 -0.90 4.32
C ASP A 31 -9.43 -1.91 3.43
N SER A 32 -10.73 -1.69 3.16
CA SER A 32 -11.46 -2.45 2.14
C SER A 32 -11.01 -2.04 0.74
N ARG A 33 -11.32 -2.87 -0.26
CA ARG A 33 -11.04 -2.56 -1.67
C ARG A 33 -11.62 -1.21 -2.09
N GLU A 34 -12.85 -0.91 -1.68
CA GLU A 34 -13.54 0.35 -1.98
C GLU A 34 -12.92 1.53 -1.22
N GLY A 35 -12.48 1.31 0.03
CA GLY A 35 -11.76 2.31 0.83
C GLY A 35 -10.45 2.70 0.17
N ILE A 36 -9.65 1.71 -0.21
CA ILE A 36 -8.38 1.90 -0.92
C ILE A 36 -8.59 2.53 -2.30
N GLU A 37 -9.59 2.11 -3.08
CA GLU A 37 -9.90 2.72 -4.38
C GLU A 37 -10.17 4.23 -4.24
N ARG A 38 -11.02 4.61 -3.27
CA ARG A 38 -11.30 6.02 -2.98
C ARG A 38 -10.05 6.77 -2.54
N PHE A 39 -9.20 6.11 -1.74
CA PHE A 39 -7.93 6.70 -1.30
C PHE A 39 -6.99 6.95 -2.47
N LEU A 40 -6.85 6.00 -3.40
CA LEU A 40 -6.04 6.13 -4.62
C LEU A 40 -6.55 7.24 -5.53
N LEU A 41 -7.87 7.36 -5.72
CA LEU A 41 -8.47 8.44 -6.51
C LEU A 41 -8.18 9.82 -5.93
N ARG A 42 -8.14 9.94 -4.59
CA ARG A 42 -7.78 11.19 -3.91
C ARG A 42 -6.27 11.46 -3.94
N ASN A 43 -5.45 10.41 -3.96
CA ASN A 43 -4.01 10.47 -3.79
C ASN A 43 -3.27 9.71 -4.93
N PRO A 44 -3.46 10.11 -6.21
CA PRO A 44 -3.06 9.30 -7.36
C PRO A 44 -1.54 9.15 -7.55
N THR A 45 -0.74 10.00 -6.92
CA THR A 45 0.71 10.07 -7.12
C THR A 45 1.51 9.87 -5.85
N THR A 46 0.89 9.45 -4.75
CA THR A 46 1.56 9.33 -3.43
C THR A 46 1.46 7.93 -2.84
N VAL A 47 0.91 6.97 -3.57
CA VAL A 47 0.87 5.56 -3.17
C VAL A 47 1.73 4.74 -4.10
N PHE A 48 2.68 4.00 -3.54
CA PHE A 48 3.68 3.26 -4.30
C PHE A 48 3.77 1.81 -3.89
N VAL A 49 4.06 0.96 -4.87
CA VAL A 49 4.41 -0.45 -4.69
C VAL A 49 5.80 -0.72 -5.22
N ALA A 50 6.52 -1.62 -4.55
CA ALA A 50 7.78 -2.18 -5.01
C ALA A 50 7.51 -3.58 -5.57
N GLU A 51 7.81 -3.78 -6.85
CA GLU A 51 7.58 -5.01 -7.59
C GLU A 51 8.90 -5.64 -8.02
N GLU A 52 9.02 -6.94 -7.89
CA GLU A 52 10.13 -7.71 -8.45
C GLU A 52 9.60 -9.00 -9.07
N THR A 53 9.91 -9.22 -10.35
CA THR A 53 9.50 -10.39 -11.13
C THR A 53 7.99 -10.69 -11.00
N GLY A 54 7.13 -9.67 -11.10
CA GLY A 54 5.68 -9.81 -10.99
C GLY A 54 5.13 -9.95 -9.57
N VAL A 55 5.99 -9.88 -8.54
CA VAL A 55 5.58 -10.04 -7.14
C VAL A 55 5.79 -8.73 -6.38
N LEU A 56 4.76 -8.27 -5.67
CA LEU A 56 4.89 -7.12 -4.80
C LEU A 56 5.70 -7.50 -3.55
N LYS A 57 6.78 -6.75 -3.32
CA LYS A 57 7.70 -6.90 -2.18
C LYS A 57 7.56 -5.77 -1.17
N GLY A 58 6.88 -4.69 -1.53
CA GLY A 58 6.67 -3.57 -0.63
C GLY A 58 5.56 -2.65 -1.08
N VAL A 59 5.02 -1.89 -0.15
CA VAL A 59 3.96 -0.91 -0.37
C VAL A 59 4.11 0.24 0.62
N VAL A 60 3.80 1.45 0.18
CA VAL A 60 3.60 2.61 1.04
C VAL A 60 2.37 3.39 0.58
N LEU A 61 1.40 3.49 1.49
CA LEU A 61 0.24 4.37 1.35
C LEU A 61 0.57 5.68 2.03
N ALA A 62 0.82 6.71 1.22
CA ALA A 62 0.89 8.07 1.70
C ALA A 62 -0.19 8.93 1.07
N GLY A 63 -0.67 9.90 1.82
CA GLY A 63 -1.65 10.89 1.38
C GLY A 63 -1.42 12.23 2.09
N HIS A 64 -2.23 13.22 1.77
CA HIS A 64 -2.11 14.54 2.38
C HIS A 64 -3.44 15.28 2.55
N ASP A 65 -3.45 16.26 3.44
CA ASP A 65 -4.54 17.22 3.61
C ASP A 65 -4.31 18.55 2.85
N GLY A 66 -3.20 18.65 2.12
CA GLY A 66 -2.77 19.85 1.39
C GLY A 66 -1.72 20.68 2.14
N ARG A 67 -1.41 20.32 3.38
CA ARG A 67 -0.35 20.94 4.20
C ARG A 67 0.62 19.91 4.78
N ARG A 68 0.12 18.74 5.20
CA ARG A 68 0.86 17.67 5.86
C ARG A 68 0.74 16.38 5.06
N GLY A 69 1.86 15.66 4.94
CA GLY A 69 1.88 14.30 4.44
C GLY A 69 1.71 13.30 5.60
N TYR A 70 0.99 12.22 5.32
CA TYR A 70 0.73 11.14 6.25
C TYR A 70 1.13 9.82 5.60
N ILE A 71 1.78 8.95 6.37
CA ILE A 71 1.99 7.55 5.99
C ILE A 71 0.96 6.74 6.78
N TYR A 72 0.08 6.03 6.07
CA TYR A 72 -1.00 5.24 6.64
C TYR A 72 -0.54 3.81 6.85
N HIS A 73 -0.26 3.11 5.75
CA HIS A 73 0.17 1.72 5.76
C HIS A 73 1.47 1.55 4.98
N MET A 74 2.46 0.93 5.60
CA MET A 74 3.73 0.61 4.98
C MET A 74 4.14 -0.81 5.35
N ALA A 75 4.46 -1.60 4.33
CA ALA A 75 4.92 -2.96 4.52
C ALA A 75 6.02 -3.29 3.52
N VAL A 76 6.96 -4.12 3.97
CA VAL A 76 7.99 -4.75 3.14
C VAL A 76 7.95 -6.24 3.45
N ALA A 77 8.02 -7.10 2.44
CA ALA A 77 8.04 -8.55 2.62
C ALA A 77 9.18 -8.95 3.56
N GLU A 78 8.94 -9.89 4.48
CA GLU A 78 9.90 -10.25 5.54
C GLU A 78 11.27 -10.65 4.98
N ALA A 79 11.28 -11.45 3.90
CA ALA A 79 12.50 -11.88 3.22
C ALA A 79 13.31 -10.73 2.58
N CYS A 80 12.73 -9.53 2.45
CA CYS A 80 13.37 -8.36 1.88
C CYS A 80 13.79 -7.32 2.96
N ARG A 81 13.61 -7.62 4.24
CA ARG A 81 14.04 -6.78 5.37
C ARG A 81 15.49 -7.07 5.73
N ARG A 82 16.17 -6.13 6.39
CA ARG A 82 17.56 -6.24 6.87
C ARG A 82 17.61 -6.27 8.39
#